data_AF-A0A8C5YPS8-F1
#
_entry.id   AF-A0A8C5YPS8-F1
#
_cell.length_a   1.000
_cell.length_b   1.000
_cell.length_c   1.000
_cell.angle_alpha   90.00
_cell.angle_beta   90.00
_cell.angle_gamma   90.00
#
_symmetry.space_group_name_H-M   'P 1'
#
loop_
_entity.id
_entity.type
_entity.pdbx_description
1 polymer ?
#
loop_
_entity_poly.entity_id
_entity_poly.type
_entity_poly.pdbx_seq_one_letter_code
_entity_poly.pdbx_strand_id
1 'polypeptide(L)'
;MLLNDQRVTEDIKEEIKKFLEINENTDTTYWNVWDTMKAVLRGKFIAWSSFLKKRKNQQINELTLHLKTLEKEEQNNSKCSRRQEIIKIRAEINEIETKERNH
;
A
#
# COMPACT_ATOMS: atom_id res chain seq x y z
N MET A 1 5.98 1.10 6.81
CA MET A 1 6.25 2.53 6.50
C MET A 1 6.45 2.73 4.99
N LEU A 2 5.89 3.77 4.39
CA LEU A 2 5.82 3.97 2.92
C LEU A 2 7.17 4.31 2.28
N LEU A 3 8.06 4.94 3.04
CA LEU A 3 9.44 5.25 2.66
C LEU A 3 10.42 4.07 2.85
N ASN A 4 9.93 2.90 3.28
CA ASN A 4 10.76 1.70 3.36
C ASN A 4 10.78 0.93 2.03
N ASP A 5 9.92 1.30 1.08
CA ASP A 5 9.94 0.74 -0.26
C ASP A 5 11.01 1.48 -1.09
N GLN A 6 12.06 0.75 -1.49
CA GLN A 6 13.18 1.31 -2.24
C GLN A 6 12.73 1.99 -3.54
N ARG A 7 11.75 1.42 -4.26
CA ARG A 7 11.27 1.98 -5.53
C ARG A 7 10.58 3.32 -5.30
N VAL A 8 9.76 3.41 -4.26
CA VAL A 8 9.09 4.66 -3.88
C VAL A 8 10.12 5.74 -3.52
N THR A 9 11.20 5.37 -2.83
CA THR A 9 12.26 6.32 -2.48
C THR A 9 13.08 6.78 -3.69
N GLU A 10 13.30 5.91 -4.68
CA GLU A 10 13.99 6.23 -5.93
C GLU A 10 13.14 7.16 -6.80
N ASP A 11 11.84 6.86 -6.95
CA ASP A 11 10.89 7.70 -7.67
C ASP A 11 10.79 9.11 -7.07
N ILE A 12 10.74 9.24 -5.74
CA ILE A 12 10.73 10.53 -5.05
C ILE A 12 12.02 11.31 -5.32
N LYS A 13 13.18 10.63 -5.29
CA LYS A 13 14.47 11.27 -5.59
C LYS A 13 14.54 11.78 -7.03
N GLU A 14 14.08 10.99 -7.99
CA GLU A 14 14.01 11.43 -9.38
C GLU A 14 13.08 12.63 -9.56
N GLU A 15 11.92 12.62 -8.92
CA GLU A 15 10.95 13.72 -9.01
C GLU A 15 11.53 15.02 -8.45
N ILE A 16 12.20 14.95 -7.29
CA ILE A 16 12.88 16.09 -6.69
C ILE A 16 13.96 16.62 -7.64
N LYS A 17 14.76 15.72 -8.23
CA LYS A 17 15.82 16.11 -9.17
C LYS A 17 15.25 16.83 -10.40
N LYS A 18 14.23 16.25 -11.04
CA LYS A 18 13.54 16.86 -12.20
C LYS A 18 12.94 18.23 -11.84
N PHE A 19 12.35 18.35 -10.66
CA PHE A 19 11.77 19.61 -10.20
C PHE A 19 12.85 20.69 -9.99
N LEU A 20 14.00 20.34 -9.42
CA LEU A 20 15.11 21.28 -9.24
C LEU A 20 15.72 21.73 -10.57
N GLU A 21 15.97 20.80 -11.51
CA GLU A 21 16.52 21.11 -12.84
C GLU A 21 15.65 22.11 -13.63
N ILE A 22 14.32 22.01 -13.50
CA ILE A 22 13.37 22.92 -14.17
C ILE A 22 13.38 24.32 -13.54
N ASN A 23 13.54 24.42 -12.22
CA ASN A 23 13.42 25.67 -11.48
C ASN A 23 14.77 26.36 -11.21
N GLU A 24 15.91 25.71 -11.45
CA GLU A 24 17.24 26.35 -11.39
C GLU A 24 17.42 27.46 -12.44
N ASN A 25 16.65 27.41 -13.54
CA ASN A 25 16.77 28.32 -14.68
C ASN A 25 15.73 29.47 -14.66
N THR A 26 14.96 29.62 -13.58
CA THR A 26 13.90 30.61 -13.46
C THR A 26 14.21 31.58 -12.31
N ASP A 27 13.99 32.89 -12.50
CA ASP A 27 14.14 33.96 -11.47
C ASP A 27 13.09 33.85 -10.34
N THR A 28 12.60 32.64 -10.05
CA THR A 28 11.54 32.38 -9.10
C THR A 28 12.12 32.29 -7.71
N THR A 29 11.54 33.01 -6.75
CA THR A 29 11.99 32.99 -5.35
C THR A 29 12.04 31.55 -4.82
N TYR A 30 13.19 31.13 -4.30
CA TYR A 30 13.44 29.79 -3.72
C TYR A 30 12.32 29.32 -2.78
N TRP A 31 11.73 30.23 -2.00
CA TRP A 31 10.62 29.94 -1.11
C TRP A 31 9.38 29.39 -1.84
N ASN A 32 9.00 30.00 -2.98
CA ASN A 32 7.87 29.54 -3.79
C ASN A 32 8.15 28.16 -4.39
N VAL A 33 9.38 27.94 -4.89
CA VAL A 33 9.83 26.66 -5.46
C VAL A 33 9.73 25.54 -4.42
N TRP A 34 10.19 25.80 -3.19
CA TRP A 34 10.11 24.85 -2.08
C TRP A 34 8.67 24.51 -1.68
N ASP A 35 7.79 25.52 -1.60
CA ASP A 35 6.38 25.31 -1.27
C ASP A 35 5.63 24.51 -2.33
N THR A 36 5.88 24.80 -3.61
CA THR A 36 5.34 24.02 -4.72
C THR A 36 5.82 22.57 -4.69
N MET A 37 7.12 22.33 -4.46
CA MET A 37 7.64 20.96 -4.36
C MET A 37 7.00 20.17 -3.23
N LYS A 38 6.86 20.79 -2.05
CA LYS A 38 6.18 20.17 -0.90
C LYS A 38 4.73 19.80 -1.23
N ALA A 39 4.00 20.69 -1.91
CA ALA A 39 2.63 20.43 -2.32
C ALA A 39 2.53 19.24 -3.29
N VAL A 40 3.42 19.18 -4.29
CA VAL A 40 3.47 18.06 -5.26
C VAL A 40 3.77 16.74 -4.57
N LEU A 41 4.82 16.69 -3.74
CA LEU A 41 5.21 15.48 -3.01
C LEU A 41 4.11 15.00 -2.08
N ARG A 42 3.43 15.93 -1.38
CA ARG A 42 2.29 15.60 -0.52
C ARG A 42 1.14 15.01 -1.30
N GLY A 43 0.79 15.58 -2.45
CA GLY A 43 -0.26 15.06 -3.33
C GLY A 43 0.02 13.62 -3.77
N LYS A 44 1.26 13.35 -4.23
CA LYS A 44 1.69 12.00 -4.62
C LYS A 44 1.64 11.01 -3.45
N PHE A 45 2.11 11.42 -2.27
CA PHE A 45 2.08 10.57 -1.08
C PHE A 45 0.66 10.18 -0.67
N ILE A 46 -0.28 11.12 -0.73
CA ILE A 46 -1.71 10.85 -0.44
C ILE A 46 -2.28 9.89 -1.49
N ALA A 47 -2.03 10.15 -2.78
CA ALA A 47 -2.50 9.27 -3.85
C ALA A 47 -1.97 7.84 -3.69
N TRP A 48 -0.67 7.68 -3.42
CA TRP A 48 -0.07 6.37 -3.24
C TRP A 48 -0.56 5.64 -1.98
N SER A 49 -0.66 6.33 -0.85
CA SER A 49 -1.19 5.73 0.38
C SER A 49 -2.63 5.26 0.20
N SER A 50 -3.45 6.03 -0.53
CA SER A 50 -4.82 5.63 -0.89
C SER A 50 -4.85 4.38 -1.78
N PHE A 51 -3.95 4.30 -2.78
CA PHE A 51 -3.80 3.15 -3.65
C PHE A 51 -3.39 1.89 -2.87
N LEU A 52 -2.38 2.00 -1.99
CA LEU A 52 -1.94 0.88 -1.17
C LEU A 52 -3.06 0.38 -0.25
N LYS A 53 -3.78 1.29 0.41
CA LYS A 53 -4.93 0.93 1.24
C LYS A 53 -5.99 0.19 0.43
N LYS A 54 -6.31 0.67 -0.78
CA LYS A 54 -7.26 0.01 -1.68
C LYS A 54 -6.79 -1.39 -2.07
N ARG A 55 -5.52 -1.55 -2.44
CA ARG A 55 -4.94 -2.85 -2.82
C ARG A 55 -4.97 -3.85 -1.67
N LYS A 56 -4.63 -3.42 -0.45
CA LYS A 56 -4.73 -4.26 0.75
C LYS A 56 -6.16 -4.72 1.00
N ASN A 57 -7.13 -3.80 0.93
CA ASN A 57 -8.54 -4.14 1.10
C ASN A 57 -9.03 -5.13 0.03
N GLN A 58 -8.54 -5.00 -1.21
CA GLN A 58 -8.82 -5.97 -2.28
C GLN A 58 -8.27 -7.36 -1.92
N GLN A 59 -7.01 -7.44 -1.48
CA GLN A 59 -6.42 -8.72 -1.04
C GLN A 59 -7.20 -9.36 0.12
N ILE A 60 -7.57 -8.58 1.14
CA ILE A 60 -8.39 -9.07 2.25
C ILE A 60 -9.76 -9.56 1.76
N ASN A 61 -10.40 -8.82 0.86
CA ASN A 61 -11.69 -9.22 0.30
C ASN A 61 -11.61 -10.52 -0.49
N GLU A 62 -10.58 -10.69 -1.32
CA GLU A 62 -10.33 -11.93 -2.07
C GLU A 62 -10.13 -13.13 -1.13
N LEU A 63 -9.26 -12.99 -0.12
CA LEU A 63 -9.03 -14.01 0.89
C LEU A 63 -10.31 -14.33 1.69
N THR A 64 -11.10 -13.31 2.01
CA THR A 64 -12.37 -13.48 2.74
C THR A 64 -13.41 -14.22 1.90
N LEU A 65 -13.48 -13.94 0.60
CA LEU A 65 -14.35 -14.68 -0.33
C LEU A 65 -13.93 -16.15 -0.40
N HIS A 66 -12.62 -16.42 -0.54
CA HIS A 66 -12.09 -17.78 -0.54
C HIS A 66 -12.34 -18.52 0.78
N LEU A 67 -12.17 -17.83 1.92
CA LEU A 67 -12.47 -18.39 3.23
C LEU A 67 -13.94 -18.83 3.34
N LYS A 68 -14.88 -17.97 2.90
CA LYS A 68 -16.32 -18.27 2.92
C LYS A 68 -16.68 -19.48 2.06
N THR A 69 -16.03 -19.67 0.92
CA THR A 69 -16.29 -20.86 0.07
C THR A 69 -15.79 -22.12 0.75
N LEU A 70 -14.58 -22.10 1.32
CA LEU A 70 -14.03 -23.25 2.05
C LEU A 70 -14.84 -23.60 3.30
N GLU A 71 -15.34 -22.61 4.05
CA GLU A 71 -16.19 -22.85 5.22
C GLU A 71 -17.51 -23.51 4.86
N LYS A 72 -18.15 -23.09 3.76
CA LYS A 72 -19.36 -23.74 3.25
C LYS A 72 -19.12 -25.19 2.82
N GLU A 73 -18.01 -25.43 2.13
CA GLU A 73 -17.65 -26.79 1.73
C GLU A 73 -17.34 -27.69 2.93
N GLU A 74 -16.65 -27.17 3.94
CA GLU A 74 -16.30 -27.91 5.15
C GLU A 74 -17.54 -28.30 5.96
N GLN A 75 -18.56 -27.45 5.99
CA GLN A 75 -19.84 -27.73 6.65
C GLN A 75 -20.58 -28.90 5.99
N ASN A 76 -20.45 -29.06 4.67
CA ASN A 76 -21.11 -30.13 3.91
C ASN A 76 -20.34 -31.45 3.97
N ASN A 77 -19.01 -31.38 3.90
CA ASN A 77 -18.14 -32.55 3.95
C ASN A 77 -16.83 -32.17 4.62
N SER A 78 -16.60 -32.74 5.79
CA SER A 78 -15.43 -32.39 6.58
C SER A 78 -14.14 -33.03 6.05
N LYS A 79 -13.11 -32.21 5.83
CA LYS A 79 -11.79 -32.67 5.36
C LYS A 79 -10.66 -31.99 6.13
N CYS A 80 -9.74 -32.80 6.68
CA CYS A 80 -8.60 -32.30 7.45
C CYS A 80 -7.75 -31.28 6.67
N SER A 81 -7.46 -31.54 5.38
CA SER A 81 -6.69 -30.63 4.54
C SER A 81 -7.37 -29.26 4.38
N ARG A 82 -8.70 -29.22 4.31
CA ARG A 82 -9.47 -27.99 4.15
C ARG A 82 -9.44 -27.15 5.43
N ARG A 83 -9.56 -27.79 6.60
CA ARG A 83 -9.40 -27.12 7.90
C ARG A 83 -8.01 -26.48 8.04
N GLN A 84 -6.96 -27.16 7.57
CA GLN A 84 -5.60 -26.61 7.57
C GLN A 84 -5.50 -25.37 6.67
N GLU A 85 -6.12 -25.38 5.50
CA GLU A 85 -6.14 -24.22 4.59
C GLU A 85 -6.91 -23.03 5.17
N ILE A 86 -8.08 -23.28 5.77
CA ILE A 86 -8.87 -22.27 6.50
C ILE A 86 -8.02 -21.60 7.58
N ILE A 87 -7.26 -22.37 8.36
CA ILE A 87 -6.37 -21.82 9.41
C ILE A 87 -5.29 -20.94 8.80
N LYS A 88 -4.67 -21.37 7.68
CA LYS A 88 -3.64 -20.58 6.99
C LYS A 88 -4.19 -19.24 6.46
N ILE A 89 -5.34 -19.27 5.80
CA ILE A 89 -5.98 -18.05 5.25
C ILE A 89 -6.35 -17.08 6.38
N ARG A 90 -6.88 -17.58 7.50
CA ARG A 90 -7.18 -16.74 8.68
C ARG A 90 -5.91 -16.11 9.25
N ALA A 91 -4.81 -16.85 9.31
CA ALA A 91 -3.52 -16.31 9.77
C ALA A 91 -2.99 -15.23 8.81
N GLU A 92 -3.10 -15.44 7.50
CA GLU A 92 -2.69 -14.45 6.50
C GLU A 92 -3.50 -13.16 6.58
N ILE A 93 -4.83 -13.24 6.71
CA ILE A 93 -5.69 -12.06 6.92
C ILE A 93 -5.25 -11.29 8.18
N ASN A 94 -5.04 -11.99 9.29
CA ASN A 94 -4.57 -11.38 10.54
C ASN A 94 -3.20 -10.72 10.38
N GLU A 95 -2.27 -11.30 9.62
CA GLU A 95 -0.96 -10.72 9.36
C GLU A 95 -1.06 -9.41 8.56
N ILE A 96 -1.93 -9.37 7.54
CA ILE A 96 -2.16 -8.17 6.73
C ILE A 96 -2.78 -7.05 7.57
N GLU A 97 -3.75 -7.38 8.43
CA GLU A 97 -4.42 -6.42 9.32
C GLU A 97 -3.50 -5.89 10.43
N THR A 98 -2.67 -6.75 11.03
CA THR A 98 -1.78 -6.36 12.15
C THR A 98 -0.60 -5.50 11.71
N LYS A 99 -0.13 -5.64 10.46
CA LYS A 99 0.87 -4.74 9.86
C LYS A 99 0.42 -3.27 9.80
N GLU A 100 -0.87 -2.97 9.96
CA GLU A 100 -1.39 -1.60 10.08
C GLU A 100 -1.35 -1.04 11.50
N ARG A 101 -1.54 -1.86 12.55
CA ARG A 101 -1.61 -1.34 13.93
C ARG A 101 -0.26 -0.91 14.51
N ASN A 102 0.84 -1.41 13.95
CA ASN A 102 2.18 -1.21 14.48
C ASN A 102 2.97 -0.11 13.74
N HIS A 103 2.29 0.74 12.95
CA HIS A 103 2.90 1.83 12.19
C HIS A 103 2.10 3.13 12.27
#